data_AF-A0A255TAV7-F1
#
_entry.id   AF-A0A255TAV7-F1
#
_cell.length_a   1.000
_cell.length_b   1.000
_cell.length_c   1.000
_cell.angle_alpha   90.00
_cell.angle_beta   90.00
_cell.angle_gamma   90.00
#
_symmetry.space_group_name_H-M   'P 1'
#
loop_
_entity.id
_entity.type
_entity.pdbx_description
1 polymer ?
#
loop_
_entity_poly.entity_id
_entity_poly.type
_entity_poly.pdbx_seq_one_letter_code
_entity_poly.pdbx_strand_id
1 'polypeptide(L)'
;MMRMFNIKNFRIMAIVDLDALSTEFPDNRIVLINGSELVCYPKVVQPEIYSEDNLSLDKSEEYFTVGSKPVVKNAETGKDEMKDFFYKNAFLFFRNAHRILNDSRMFLAPVPVQNGLAYTGTSGFYYPTLGVYIEWWLNCDANVAKDRKGRDALTCRIAGSPLSGSNHCTCVYPDGKIGDISHSPFINVWSTFMKINKRYTKAKQMYEAYTLPEVVDLLLAVGQSRESELETQLDIAEGNTNILKRLYCSLKEQYYKLQNQYKDLGILHYKEELEAFRVEYRTRKHNAELEIESLVAARGEFKSQMKQGIINNVEYQHAITPLTRRRKAIEHDLITFRAEKEVALVKKGHITYSQIDNYLNQDDEK
;
A
#
# COMPACT_ATOMS: atom_id res chain seq x y z
N MET A 1 28.25 -0.72 -24.88
CA MET A 1 27.55 -2.01 -24.98
C MET A 1 26.46 -2.03 -23.90
N MET A 2 25.25 -1.63 -24.26
CA MET A 2 24.15 -1.32 -23.34
C MET A 2 23.40 -2.61 -23.00
N ARG A 3 23.57 -3.16 -21.79
CA ARG A 3 22.73 -4.27 -21.32
C ARG A 3 21.35 -3.72 -20.99
N MET A 4 20.39 -3.97 -21.89
CA MET A 4 18.97 -3.82 -21.60
C MET A 4 18.61 -4.73 -20.42
N PHE A 5 18.29 -4.13 -19.27
CA PHE A 5 17.64 -4.85 -18.18
C PHE A 5 16.23 -5.23 -18.64
N ASN A 6 16.01 -6.52 -18.80
CA ASN A 6 14.73 -7.12 -19.14
C ASN A 6 13.81 -7.02 -17.92
N ILE A 7 13.01 -5.96 -17.83
CA ILE A 7 11.98 -5.77 -16.79
C ILE A 7 10.79 -6.65 -17.16
N LYS A 8 10.92 -7.96 -16.96
CA LYS A 8 9.80 -8.89 -16.84
C LYS A 8 9.81 -9.37 -15.40
N ASN A 9 8.75 -9.08 -14.66
CA ASN A 9 8.47 -9.49 -13.26
C ASN A 9 8.74 -8.45 -12.15
N PHE A 10 8.28 -7.21 -12.31
CA PHE A 10 7.86 -6.43 -11.14
C PHE A 10 6.35 -6.54 -10.99
N ARG A 11 5.91 -7.58 -10.28
CA ARG A 11 4.52 -7.74 -9.85
C ARG A 11 4.34 -6.86 -8.63
N ILE A 12 3.70 -5.71 -8.80
CA ILE A 12 3.36 -4.79 -7.71
C ILE A 12 2.42 -5.57 -6.77
N MET A 13 2.94 -6.03 -5.63
CA MET A 13 2.11 -6.54 -4.54
C MET A 13 1.54 -5.32 -3.82
N ALA A 14 0.35 -4.90 -4.23
CA ALA A 14 -0.46 -4.02 -3.42
C ALA A 14 -0.98 -4.86 -2.25
N ILE A 15 -0.18 -4.97 -1.19
CA ILE A 15 -0.71 -5.41 0.10
C ILE A 15 -1.62 -4.27 0.54
N VAL A 16 -2.91 -4.36 0.19
CA VAL A 16 -3.95 -3.63 0.91
C VAL A 16 -3.88 -4.19 2.32
N ASP A 17 -3.34 -3.40 3.24
CA ASP A 17 -3.24 -3.77 4.65
C ASP A 17 -4.66 -3.77 5.23
N LEU A 18 -5.37 -4.88 5.02
CA LEU A 18 -6.76 -5.09 5.42
C LEU A 18 -6.95 -4.94 6.94
N ASP A 19 -5.86 -5.04 7.70
CA ASP A 19 -5.84 -4.94 9.16
C ASP A 19 -5.77 -3.46 9.65
N ALA A 20 -5.52 -2.49 8.75
CA ALA A 20 -5.40 -1.06 9.07
C ALA A 20 -6.72 -0.26 8.94
N LEU A 21 -7.80 -0.87 8.45
CA LEU A 21 -9.10 -0.23 8.31
C LEU A 21 -9.97 -0.50 9.54
N SER A 22 -10.24 0.55 10.32
CA SER A 22 -11.10 0.52 11.52
C SER A 22 -12.34 -0.37 11.36
N THR A 23 -12.55 -1.22 12.35
CA THR A 23 -13.73 -2.09 12.57
C THR A 23 -14.81 -1.42 13.44
N GLU A 24 -14.59 -0.17 13.85
CA GLU A 24 -15.55 0.57 14.67
C GLU A 24 -16.51 1.33 13.76
N PHE A 25 -17.80 0.98 13.88
CA PHE A 25 -18.89 1.51 13.06
C PHE A 25 -19.56 2.68 13.82
N PRO A 26 -19.35 3.94 13.45
CA PRO A 26 -20.20 5.03 13.92
C PRO A 26 -21.58 4.95 13.23
N ASP A 27 -22.65 5.16 14.00
CA ASP A 27 -24.05 5.37 13.60
C ASP A 27 -24.50 4.70 12.28
N ASN A 28 -24.90 3.43 12.35
CA ASN A 28 -25.58 2.69 11.25
C ASN A 28 -24.86 2.74 9.89
N ARG A 29 -23.53 2.77 9.86
CA ARG A 29 -22.75 2.75 8.62
C ARG A 29 -21.75 1.61 8.58
N ILE A 30 -21.46 1.09 7.39
CA ILE A 30 -20.34 0.18 7.14
C ILE A 30 -19.33 0.81 6.18
N VAL A 31 -18.04 0.64 6.46
CA VAL A 31 -16.95 1.10 5.58
C VAL A 31 -16.42 -0.09 4.79
N LEU A 32 -16.56 0.01 3.47
CA LEU A 32 -16.08 -0.96 2.49
C LEU A 32 -14.55 -0.91 2.32
N ILE A 33 -13.95 -1.92 1.68
CA ILE A 33 -12.49 -2.00 1.45
C ILE A 33 -12.00 -0.85 0.55
N ASN A 34 -12.84 -0.43 -0.40
CA ASN A 34 -12.58 0.74 -1.22
C ASN A 34 -12.73 2.06 -0.43
N GLY A 35 -13.11 2.03 0.85
CA GLY A 35 -13.27 3.18 1.73
C GLY A 35 -14.57 3.96 1.56
N SER A 36 -15.53 3.47 0.76
CA SER A 36 -16.87 4.07 0.70
C SER A 36 -17.72 3.67 1.91
N GLU A 37 -18.54 4.60 2.38
CA GLU A 37 -19.47 4.40 3.48
C GLU A 37 -20.84 4.00 2.94
N LEU A 38 -21.42 2.94 3.49
CA LEU A 38 -22.79 2.53 3.22
C LEU A 38 -23.67 2.81 4.42
N VAL A 39 -24.82 3.43 4.19
CA VAL A 39 -25.86 3.61 5.21
C VAL A 39 -26.64 2.30 5.34
N CYS A 40 -26.75 1.79 6.56
CA CYS A 40 -27.39 0.52 6.88
C CYS A 40 -28.73 0.70 7.60
N TYR A 41 -29.62 -0.28 7.39
CA TYR A 41 -30.95 -0.30 7.98
C TYR A 41 -31.02 -1.39 9.06
N PRO A 42 -31.27 -1.07 10.33
CA PRO A 42 -31.28 -2.07 11.41
C PRO A 42 -32.47 -3.01 11.28
N LYS A 43 -32.27 -4.29 11.62
CA LYS A 43 -33.38 -5.25 11.69
C LYS A 43 -34.34 -4.88 12.82
N VAL A 44 -35.63 -5.14 12.60
CA VAL A 44 -36.70 -4.94 13.59
C VAL A 44 -36.46 -5.76 14.87
N VAL A 45 -35.80 -6.91 14.77
CA VAL A 45 -35.41 -7.76 15.91
C VAL A 45 -33.88 -7.84 15.96
N GLN A 46 -33.29 -7.28 17.01
CA GLN A 46 -31.85 -7.37 17.25
C GLN A 46 -31.53 -8.61 18.09
N PRO A 47 -30.49 -9.40 17.73
CA PRO A 47 -30.09 -10.54 18.54
C PRO A 47 -29.48 -10.08 19.88
N GLU A 48 -29.88 -10.73 20.98
CA GLU A 48 -29.37 -10.43 22.34
C GLU A 48 -27.92 -10.89 22.56
N ILE A 49 -27.43 -11.84 21.75
CA ILE A 49 -26.08 -12.41 21.83
C ILE A 49 -25.43 -12.42 20.46
N TYR A 50 -24.25 -11.82 20.36
CA TYR A 50 -23.43 -11.80 19.15
C TYR A 50 -22.60 -13.09 19.06
N SER A 51 -22.75 -13.85 17.99
CA SER A 51 -21.86 -14.98 17.70
C SER A 51 -20.65 -14.49 16.91
N GLU A 52 -19.47 -14.46 17.52
CA GLU A 52 -18.22 -14.20 16.81
C GLU A 52 -17.83 -15.41 15.95
N ASP A 53 -17.55 -15.17 14.67
CA ASP A 53 -17.01 -16.20 13.76
C ASP A 53 -15.49 -16.36 14.02
N ASN A 54 -15.16 -17.13 15.05
CA ASN A 54 -13.78 -17.47 15.39
C ASN A 54 -13.41 -18.83 14.79
N LEU A 55 -12.17 -18.91 14.27
CA LEU A 55 -11.64 -20.12 13.67
C LEU A 55 -11.47 -21.18 14.77
N SER A 56 -12.37 -22.16 14.81
CA SER A 56 -12.26 -23.34 15.67
C SER A 56 -11.76 -24.53 14.85
N LEU A 57 -10.80 -25.28 15.41
CA LEU A 57 -10.43 -26.58 14.89
C LEU A 57 -11.57 -27.56 15.19
N ASP A 58 -11.98 -28.32 14.18
CA ASP A 58 -12.96 -29.36 14.39
C ASP A 58 -12.29 -30.50 15.18
N LYS A 59 -12.79 -30.74 16.40
CA LYS A 59 -12.30 -31.81 17.29
C LYS A 59 -13.05 -33.12 17.08
N SER A 60 -14.02 -33.14 16.16
CA SER A 60 -14.71 -34.37 15.75
C SER A 60 -13.70 -35.28 15.04
N GLU A 61 -13.53 -36.52 15.51
CA GLU A 61 -12.63 -37.53 14.93
C GLU A 61 -12.94 -37.87 13.45
N GLU A 62 -14.01 -37.32 12.90
CA GLU A 62 -14.55 -37.51 11.56
C GLU A 62 -13.57 -37.13 10.44
N TYR A 63 -12.72 -36.12 10.65
CA TYR A 63 -11.72 -35.66 9.66
C TYR A 63 -10.32 -36.28 9.83
N PHE A 64 -10.12 -37.14 10.84
CA PHE A 64 -8.84 -37.76 11.16
C PHE A 64 -8.72 -39.23 10.69
N THR A 65 -9.72 -39.77 10.00
CA THR A 65 -9.70 -41.16 9.52
C THR A 65 -8.94 -41.31 8.19
N VAL A 66 -7.99 -42.26 8.14
CA VAL A 66 -7.29 -42.66 6.91
C VAL A 66 -8.10 -43.75 6.21
N GLY A 67 -8.92 -43.34 5.24
CA GLY A 67 -9.79 -44.22 4.45
C GLY A 67 -10.77 -43.42 3.58
N SER A 68 -11.38 -44.03 2.56
CA SER A 68 -12.34 -43.35 1.68
C SER A 68 -13.49 -42.77 2.48
N LYS A 69 -13.68 -41.45 2.36
CA LYS A 69 -14.65 -40.66 3.12
C LYS A 69 -16.08 -41.11 2.83
N PRO A 70 -16.98 -41.15 3.83
CA PRO A 70 -18.40 -41.13 3.53
C PRO A 70 -18.74 -39.74 2.99
N VAL A 71 -19.33 -39.71 1.79
CA VAL A 71 -19.99 -38.51 1.27
C VAL A 71 -21.14 -38.22 2.23
N VAL A 72 -21.04 -37.15 3.02
CA VAL A 72 -22.17 -36.63 3.80
C VAL A 72 -23.25 -36.22 2.81
N LYS A 73 -24.16 -37.14 2.50
CA LYS A 73 -25.43 -36.86 1.84
C LYS A 73 -26.38 -36.36 2.92
N ASN A 74 -26.37 -35.06 3.19
CA ASN A 74 -27.42 -34.44 3.99
C ASN A 74 -28.28 -33.55 3.09
N ALA A 75 -29.57 -33.85 3.15
CA ALA A 75 -30.64 -33.35 2.32
C ALA A 75 -31.05 -31.92 2.70
N GLU A 76 -30.98 -30.99 1.75
CA GLU A 76 -31.80 -29.77 1.71
C GLU A 76 -31.98 -29.33 0.25
N THR A 77 -32.92 -29.94 -0.46
CA THR A 77 -33.15 -29.76 -1.91
C THR A 77 -33.29 -28.30 -2.35
N GLY A 78 -33.73 -27.39 -1.46
CA GLY A 78 -33.85 -25.94 -1.75
C GLY A 78 -32.57 -25.12 -1.60
N LYS A 79 -31.56 -25.57 -0.84
CA LYS A 79 -30.26 -24.87 -0.73
C LYS A 79 -29.42 -25.05 -1.99
N ASP A 80 -29.52 -26.22 -2.61
CA ASP A 80 -28.84 -26.51 -3.88
C ASP A 80 -29.42 -25.69 -5.04
N GLU A 81 -30.75 -25.50 -5.09
CA GLU A 81 -31.40 -24.63 -6.08
C GLU A 81 -30.95 -23.16 -5.98
N MET A 82 -30.88 -22.62 -4.77
CA MET A 82 -30.42 -21.24 -4.54
C MET A 82 -28.93 -21.05 -4.80
N LYS A 83 -28.12 -22.10 -4.57
CA LYS A 83 -26.71 -22.13 -4.92
C LYS A 83 -26.53 -22.13 -6.45
N ASP A 84 -27.31 -22.93 -7.17
CA ASP A 84 -27.31 -22.93 -8.63
C ASP A 84 -27.83 -21.59 -9.19
N PHE A 85 -28.81 -20.97 -8.54
CA PHE A 85 -29.28 -19.63 -8.86
C PHE A 85 -28.17 -18.58 -8.72
N PHE A 86 -27.38 -18.65 -7.65
CA PHE A 86 -26.21 -17.79 -7.47
C PHE A 86 -25.18 -18.01 -8.58
N TYR A 87 -24.86 -19.26 -8.93
CA TYR A 87 -23.90 -19.56 -10.00
C TYR A 87 -24.36 -19.05 -11.35
N LYS A 88 -25.63 -19.26 -11.71
CA LYS A 88 -26.21 -18.75 -12.96
C LYS A 88 -26.11 -17.22 -13.07
N ASN A 89 -26.30 -16.51 -11.96
CA ASN A 89 -26.31 -15.05 -11.91
C ASN A 89 -24.98 -14.42 -11.44
N ALA A 90 -23.92 -15.21 -11.23
CA ALA A 90 -22.66 -14.72 -10.67
C ALA A 90 -22.06 -13.56 -11.48
N PHE A 91 -22.07 -13.67 -12.81
CA PHE A 91 -21.61 -12.58 -13.70
C PHE A 91 -22.56 -11.39 -13.76
N LEU A 92 -23.87 -11.59 -13.56
CA LEU A 92 -24.82 -10.49 -13.45
C LEU A 92 -24.49 -9.64 -12.21
N PHE A 93 -24.23 -10.29 -11.08
CA PHE A 93 -23.80 -9.61 -9.86
C PHE A 93 -22.46 -8.92 -10.02
N PHE A 94 -21.48 -9.58 -10.64
CA PHE A 94 -20.16 -9.00 -10.88
C PHE A 94 -20.22 -7.76 -11.79
N ARG A 95 -21.03 -7.79 -12.85
CA ARG A 95 -21.23 -6.62 -13.73
C ARG A 95 -21.93 -5.46 -13.03
N ASN A 96 -22.83 -5.76 -12.10
CA ASN A 96 -23.55 -4.77 -11.30
C ASN A 96 -22.90 -4.52 -9.93
N ALA A 97 -21.61 -4.81 -9.79
CA ALA A 97 -20.89 -4.72 -8.52
C ALA A 97 -21.06 -3.35 -7.85
N HIS A 98 -20.95 -2.25 -8.62
CA HIS A 98 -21.09 -0.89 -8.10
C HIS A 98 -22.44 -0.64 -7.40
N ARG A 99 -23.57 -1.12 -7.93
CA ARG A 99 -24.90 -0.96 -7.29
C ARG A 99 -24.99 -1.75 -6.00
N ILE A 100 -24.49 -2.98 -6.04
CA ILE A 100 -24.50 -3.84 -4.86
C ILE A 100 -23.60 -3.26 -3.76
N LEU A 101 -22.50 -2.60 -4.13
CA LEU A 101 -21.61 -1.90 -3.21
C LEU A 101 -22.15 -0.52 -2.77
N ASN A 102 -23.24 -0.02 -3.35
CA ASN A 102 -23.89 1.25 -3.00
C ASN A 102 -25.17 1.08 -2.16
N ASP A 103 -25.81 -0.09 -2.17
CA ASP A 103 -26.96 -0.42 -1.32
C ASP A 103 -26.59 -1.47 -0.27
N SER A 104 -26.67 -1.11 1.02
CA SER A 104 -26.36 -2.03 2.11
C SER A 104 -27.21 -3.30 2.10
N ARG A 105 -28.46 -3.22 1.66
CA ARG A 105 -29.41 -4.36 1.66
C ARG A 105 -29.05 -5.36 0.57
N MET A 106 -28.56 -4.89 -0.58
CA MET A 106 -28.01 -5.75 -1.63
C MET A 106 -26.65 -6.33 -1.20
N PHE A 107 -25.80 -5.51 -0.56
CA PHE A 107 -24.49 -5.91 -0.07
C PHE A 107 -24.56 -7.07 0.94
N LEU A 108 -25.51 -7.00 1.87
CA LEU A 108 -25.68 -7.98 2.94
C LEU A 108 -26.52 -9.20 2.54
N ALA A 109 -26.95 -9.29 1.27
CA ALA A 109 -27.73 -10.42 0.79
C ALA A 109 -27.00 -11.76 1.01
N PRO A 110 -27.59 -12.73 1.73
CA PRO A 110 -26.92 -13.97 2.09
C PRO A 110 -26.77 -14.89 0.87
N VAL A 111 -25.58 -15.47 0.71
CA VAL A 111 -25.25 -16.41 -0.37
C VAL A 111 -25.18 -17.83 0.21
N PRO A 112 -26.03 -18.77 -0.24
CA PRO A 112 -26.09 -20.13 0.30
C PRO A 112 -25.00 -21.04 -0.31
N VAL A 113 -23.76 -20.56 -0.37
CA VAL A 113 -22.61 -21.38 -0.78
C VAL A 113 -21.86 -21.82 0.46
N GLN A 114 -21.82 -23.14 0.67
CA GLN A 114 -21.01 -23.74 1.71
C GLN A 114 -19.53 -23.78 1.26
N ASN A 115 -18.77 -22.83 1.79
CA ASN A 115 -17.31 -22.86 1.76
C ASN A 115 -16.83 -23.69 2.94
N GLY A 116 -15.82 -24.53 2.71
CA GLY A 116 -15.34 -25.41 3.77
C GLY A 116 -13.92 -25.88 3.55
N LEU A 117 -13.17 -25.98 4.64
CA LEU A 117 -11.81 -26.45 4.63
C LEU A 117 -11.67 -27.82 5.26
N ALA A 118 -10.58 -28.51 4.89
CA ALA A 118 -10.09 -29.60 5.72
C ALA A 118 -9.76 -29.08 7.13
N TYR A 119 -10.12 -29.85 8.17
CA TYR A 119 -9.80 -29.65 9.59
C TYR A 119 -10.50 -28.50 10.33
N THR A 120 -11.14 -27.57 9.63
CA THR A 120 -11.89 -26.44 10.25
C THR A 120 -13.35 -26.36 9.81
N GLY A 121 -13.81 -27.30 8.96
CA GLY A 121 -15.19 -27.36 8.50
C GLY A 121 -15.62 -26.06 7.84
N THR A 122 -16.72 -25.46 8.33
CA THR A 122 -17.27 -24.18 7.87
C THR A 122 -16.90 -22.99 8.76
N SER A 123 -16.06 -23.18 9.78
CA SER A 123 -15.64 -22.11 10.69
C SER A 123 -14.84 -21.03 9.94
N GLY A 124 -15.17 -19.74 10.14
CA GLY A 124 -14.65 -18.61 9.36
C GLY A 124 -15.42 -18.30 8.06
N PHE A 125 -16.38 -19.15 7.70
CA PHE A 125 -17.18 -19.05 6.48
C PHE A 125 -18.69 -18.92 6.74
N TYR A 126 -19.11 -18.52 7.95
CA TYR A 126 -20.54 -18.44 8.22
C TYR A 126 -21.21 -17.35 7.38
N TYR A 127 -22.27 -17.76 6.68
CA TYR A 127 -23.17 -16.93 5.88
C TYR A 127 -22.43 -15.85 5.07
N PRO A 128 -21.68 -16.22 4.03
CA PRO A 128 -21.06 -15.22 3.16
C PRO A 128 -22.15 -14.41 2.46
N THR A 129 -21.90 -13.12 2.26
CA THR A 129 -22.85 -12.22 1.58
C THR A 129 -22.40 -11.90 0.17
N LEU A 130 -23.31 -11.37 -0.64
CA LEU A 130 -23.03 -10.98 -2.01
C LEU A 130 -21.93 -9.92 -2.09
N GLY A 131 -21.97 -8.94 -1.18
CA GLY A 131 -20.95 -7.92 -1.03
C GLY A 131 -19.55 -8.49 -0.75
N VAL A 132 -19.46 -9.51 0.12
CA VAL A 132 -18.19 -10.18 0.44
C VAL A 132 -17.60 -10.84 -0.81
N TYR A 133 -18.42 -11.52 -1.63
CA TYR A 133 -17.95 -12.11 -2.88
C TYR A 133 -17.47 -11.06 -3.88
N ILE A 134 -18.19 -9.95 -4.02
CA ILE A 134 -17.83 -8.87 -4.95
C ILE A 134 -16.53 -8.18 -4.51
N GLU A 135 -16.42 -7.80 -3.24
CA GLU A 135 -15.20 -7.21 -2.72
C GLU A 135 -14.01 -8.15 -2.84
N TRP A 136 -14.23 -9.45 -2.64
CA TRP A 136 -13.20 -10.45 -2.83
C TRP A 136 -12.80 -10.61 -4.30
N TRP A 137 -13.74 -10.63 -5.24
CA TRP A 137 -13.43 -10.69 -6.67
C TRP A 137 -12.68 -9.47 -7.18
N LEU A 138 -12.96 -8.29 -6.63
CA LEU A 138 -12.32 -7.04 -7.03
C LEU A 138 -10.95 -6.82 -6.38
N ASN A 139 -10.78 -7.21 -5.10
CA ASN A 139 -9.61 -6.83 -4.30
C ASN A 139 -8.66 -7.99 -3.96
N CYS A 140 -8.95 -9.25 -4.33
CA CYS A 140 -8.07 -10.38 -4.01
C CYS A 140 -6.91 -10.53 -4.98
N ASP A 141 -5.68 -10.56 -4.44
CA ASP A 141 -4.42 -10.70 -5.19
C ASP A 141 -4.23 -12.06 -5.89
N ALA A 142 -5.01 -13.07 -5.49
CA ALA A 142 -4.83 -14.45 -5.93
C ALA A 142 -5.53 -14.81 -7.27
N ASN A 143 -5.89 -13.80 -8.09
CA ASN A 143 -6.57 -13.97 -9.38
C ASN A 143 -7.87 -14.80 -9.29
N VAL A 144 -8.69 -14.55 -8.28
CA VAL A 144 -9.93 -15.33 -8.03
C VAL A 144 -11.04 -15.08 -9.06
N ALA A 145 -10.88 -14.06 -9.92
CA ALA A 145 -11.76 -13.70 -11.02
C ALA A 145 -11.21 -14.12 -12.41
N LYS A 146 -10.06 -14.81 -12.47
CA LYS A 146 -9.45 -15.26 -13.73
C LYS A 146 -8.93 -16.69 -13.65
N ASP A 147 -9.13 -17.43 -14.73
CA ASP A 147 -8.54 -18.75 -14.94
C ASP A 147 -7.02 -18.64 -15.18
N ARG A 148 -6.28 -19.76 -15.07
CA ARG A 148 -4.84 -19.87 -15.36
C ARG A 148 -4.48 -19.38 -16.77
N LYS A 149 -5.44 -19.42 -17.69
CA LYS A 149 -5.30 -18.92 -19.08
C LYS A 149 -5.62 -17.42 -19.23
N GLY A 150 -5.88 -16.72 -18.14
CA GLY A 150 -6.22 -15.29 -18.14
C GLY A 150 -7.65 -14.96 -18.60
N ARG A 151 -8.51 -15.98 -18.75
CA ARG A 151 -9.94 -15.81 -19.07
C ARG A 151 -10.71 -15.44 -17.81
N ASP A 152 -11.77 -14.66 -17.94
CA ASP A 152 -12.63 -14.34 -16.79
C ASP A 152 -13.28 -15.62 -16.25
N ALA A 153 -13.11 -15.88 -14.96
CA ALA A 153 -13.66 -17.02 -14.25
C ALA A 153 -13.81 -16.64 -12.77
N LEU A 154 -15.05 -16.49 -12.31
CA LEU A 154 -15.34 -16.08 -10.94
C LEU A 154 -15.30 -17.31 -10.04
N THR A 155 -14.40 -17.33 -9.06
CA THR A 155 -14.38 -18.38 -8.04
C THR A 155 -15.58 -18.18 -7.13
N CYS A 156 -16.44 -19.18 -6.99
CA CYS A 156 -17.67 -19.07 -6.21
C CYS A 156 -17.71 -20.02 -5.01
N ARG A 157 -16.94 -21.11 -5.02
CA ARG A 157 -16.81 -22.03 -3.89
C ARG A 157 -15.34 -22.27 -3.55
N ILE A 158 -14.99 -22.10 -2.28
CA ILE A 158 -13.66 -22.35 -1.76
C ILE A 158 -13.68 -23.69 -1.01
N ALA A 159 -12.88 -24.64 -1.49
CA ALA A 159 -12.67 -25.91 -0.80
C ALA A 159 -11.23 -26.41 -0.96
N GLY A 160 -10.62 -26.86 0.14
CA GLY A 160 -9.24 -27.33 0.15
C GLY A 160 -8.61 -27.39 1.53
N SER A 161 -7.29 -27.55 1.56
CA SER A 161 -6.45 -27.49 2.76
C SER A 161 -5.42 -26.37 2.61
N PRO A 162 -5.48 -25.31 3.44
CA PRO A 162 -4.50 -24.22 3.40
C PRO A 162 -3.09 -24.70 3.76
N LEU A 163 -2.98 -25.74 4.60
CA LEU A 163 -1.71 -26.31 5.08
C LEU A 163 -0.98 -27.13 4.01
N SER A 164 -1.70 -27.96 3.26
CA SER A 164 -1.10 -28.75 2.17
C SER A 164 -1.06 -28.02 0.83
N GLY A 165 -1.74 -26.86 0.72
CA GLY A 165 -1.91 -26.10 -0.51
C GLY A 165 -2.83 -26.77 -1.55
N SER A 166 -3.34 -27.97 -1.27
CA SER A 166 -4.25 -28.70 -2.17
C SER A 166 -5.66 -28.13 -2.10
N ASN A 167 -6.24 -27.80 -3.23
CA ASN A 167 -7.59 -27.23 -3.31
C ASN A 167 -8.36 -27.70 -4.54
N HIS A 168 -9.67 -27.63 -4.42
CA HIS A 168 -10.63 -27.90 -5.47
C HIS A 168 -11.75 -26.87 -5.35
N CYS A 169 -11.50 -25.68 -5.90
CA CYS A 169 -12.45 -24.58 -5.85
C CYS A 169 -13.36 -24.64 -7.08
N THR A 170 -14.60 -24.20 -6.95
CA THR A 170 -15.52 -24.12 -8.09
C THR A 170 -15.53 -22.70 -8.63
N CYS A 171 -15.44 -22.56 -9.94
CA CYS A 171 -15.54 -21.30 -10.67
C CYS A 171 -16.69 -21.31 -11.67
N VAL A 172 -17.18 -20.13 -11.99
CA VAL A 172 -18.19 -19.88 -13.02
C VAL A 172 -17.54 -19.08 -14.14
N TYR A 173 -17.85 -19.41 -15.39
CA TYR A 173 -17.42 -18.70 -16.59
C TYR A 173 -18.52 -17.79 -17.14
N PRO A 174 -18.19 -16.79 -17.99
CA PRO A 174 -19.17 -15.85 -18.54
C PRO A 174 -20.29 -16.50 -19.34
N ASP A 175 -20.05 -17.70 -19.88
CA ASP A 175 -21.03 -18.51 -20.60
C ASP A 175 -21.96 -19.31 -19.68
N GLY A 176 -21.88 -19.09 -18.36
CA GLY A 176 -22.66 -19.78 -17.34
C GLY A 176 -22.18 -21.20 -17.04
N LYS A 177 -21.07 -21.65 -17.64
CA LYS A 177 -20.51 -22.97 -17.32
C LYS A 177 -19.82 -22.94 -15.97
N ILE A 178 -20.03 -24.02 -15.22
CA ILE A 178 -19.36 -24.28 -13.95
C ILE A 178 -18.14 -25.16 -14.25
N GLY A 179 -16.99 -24.83 -13.66
CA GLY A 179 -15.79 -25.63 -13.77
C GLY A 179 -14.96 -25.59 -12.50
N ASP A 180 -13.97 -26.48 -12.41
CA ASP A 180 -13.10 -26.56 -11.24
C ASP A 180 -11.79 -25.83 -11.48
N ILE A 181 -11.33 -25.08 -10.47
CA ILE A 181 -10.09 -24.33 -10.47
C ILE A 181 -9.26 -24.66 -9.23
N SER A 182 -7.96 -24.76 -9.44
CA SER A 182 -6.98 -24.91 -8.37
C SER A 182 -6.07 -23.69 -8.33
N HIS A 183 -6.07 -23.02 -7.18
CA HIS A 183 -5.31 -21.81 -6.90
C HIS A 183 -4.00 -22.12 -6.18
N SER A 184 -2.91 -21.46 -6.54
CA SER A 184 -1.64 -21.55 -5.82
C SER A 184 -1.00 -20.16 -5.73
N PRO A 185 -0.64 -19.66 -4.52
CA PRO A 185 -0.79 -20.31 -3.23
C PRO A 185 -2.23 -20.20 -2.67
N PHE A 186 -2.83 -21.33 -2.25
CA PHE A 186 -4.21 -21.38 -1.76
C PHE A 186 -4.43 -20.58 -0.47
N ILE A 187 -3.40 -20.46 0.37
CA ILE A 187 -3.46 -19.70 1.63
C ILE A 187 -3.91 -18.25 1.40
N ASN A 188 -3.57 -17.64 0.26
CA ASN A 188 -3.96 -16.26 -0.05
C ASN A 188 -5.45 -16.16 -0.40
N VAL A 189 -5.96 -17.09 -1.22
CA VAL A 189 -7.39 -17.19 -1.57
C VAL A 189 -8.24 -17.37 -0.32
N TRP A 190 -7.82 -18.28 0.55
CA TRP A 190 -8.51 -18.60 1.80
C TRP A 190 -8.48 -17.43 2.80
N SER A 191 -7.29 -16.94 3.13
CA SER A 191 -7.11 -15.92 4.17
C SER A 191 -7.78 -14.60 3.80
N THR A 192 -7.71 -14.19 2.54
CA THR A 192 -8.37 -12.96 2.07
C THR A 192 -9.89 -13.07 2.16
N PHE A 193 -10.49 -14.18 1.69
CA PHE A 193 -11.94 -14.36 1.80
C PHE A 193 -12.40 -14.35 3.25
N MET A 194 -11.69 -15.08 4.12
CA MET A 194 -12.03 -15.16 5.55
C MET A 194 -11.92 -13.80 6.24
N LYS A 195 -10.86 -13.03 5.98
CA LYS A 195 -10.67 -11.67 6.52
C LYS A 195 -11.82 -10.74 6.13
N ILE A 196 -12.19 -10.72 4.84
CA ILE A 196 -13.29 -9.90 4.33
C ILE A 196 -14.62 -10.37 4.95
N ASN A 197 -14.86 -11.68 5.00
CA ASN A 197 -16.08 -12.25 5.56
C ASN A 197 -16.26 -11.87 7.05
N LYS A 198 -15.18 -11.92 7.83
CA LYS A 198 -15.17 -11.61 9.27
C LYS A 198 -15.41 -10.13 9.55
N ARG A 199 -14.93 -9.23 8.68
CA ARG A 199 -15.14 -7.77 8.79
C ARG A 199 -16.62 -7.40 8.93
N TYR A 200 -17.49 -8.14 8.25
CA TYR A 200 -18.92 -7.86 8.22
C TYR A 200 -19.76 -8.77 9.12
N THR A 201 -19.16 -9.62 9.97
CA THR A 201 -19.92 -10.54 10.84
C THR A 201 -20.96 -9.82 11.71
N LYS A 202 -20.58 -8.66 12.29
CA LYS A 202 -21.49 -7.81 13.06
C LYS A 202 -22.61 -7.23 12.19
N ALA A 203 -22.26 -6.69 11.02
CA ALA A 203 -23.20 -6.06 10.10
C ALA A 203 -24.28 -7.04 9.59
N LYS A 204 -23.89 -8.29 9.27
CA LYS A 204 -24.83 -9.36 8.83
C LYS A 204 -25.91 -9.68 9.86
N GLN A 205 -25.56 -9.58 11.14
CA GLN A 205 -26.48 -9.88 12.24
C GLN A 205 -27.40 -8.70 12.52
N MET A 206 -26.88 -7.47 12.46
CA MET A 206 -27.58 -6.25 12.86
C MET A 206 -28.49 -5.62 11.80
N TYR A 207 -28.16 -5.76 10.51
CA TYR A 207 -28.81 -4.97 9.44
C TYR A 207 -29.63 -5.82 8.46
N GLU A 208 -30.68 -5.21 7.91
CA GLU A 208 -31.57 -5.81 6.92
C GLU A 208 -30.85 -6.10 5.61
N ALA A 209 -31.29 -7.17 4.94
CA ALA A 209 -30.73 -7.65 3.69
C ALA A 209 -31.85 -8.15 2.78
N TYR A 210 -31.69 -7.94 1.48
CA TYR A 210 -32.54 -8.54 0.46
C TYR A 210 -32.20 -10.01 0.26
N THR A 211 -33.16 -10.75 -0.29
CA THR A 211 -32.92 -12.10 -0.81
C THR A 211 -32.24 -12.05 -2.18
N LEU A 212 -31.51 -13.10 -2.56
CA LEU A 212 -30.84 -13.14 -3.87
C LEU A 212 -31.79 -12.94 -5.07
N PRO A 213 -33.01 -13.53 -5.10
CA PRO A 213 -33.97 -13.26 -6.17
C PRO A 213 -34.40 -11.80 -6.25
N GLU A 214 -34.72 -11.16 -5.12
CA GLU A 214 -35.08 -9.73 -5.08
C GLU A 214 -33.95 -8.86 -5.62
N VAL A 215 -32.69 -9.17 -5.29
CA VAL A 215 -31.53 -8.45 -5.85
C VAL A 215 -31.49 -8.63 -7.37
N VAL A 216 -31.68 -9.84 -7.89
CA VAL A 216 -31.70 -10.07 -9.35
C VAL A 216 -32.84 -9.28 -10.01
N ASP A 217 -34.04 -9.28 -9.44
CA ASP A 217 -35.18 -8.54 -9.97
C ASP A 217 -34.90 -7.03 -10.00
N LEU A 218 -34.30 -6.47 -8.93
CA LEU A 218 -33.90 -5.06 -8.87
C LEU A 218 -32.78 -4.70 -9.85
N LEU A 219 -31.89 -5.65 -10.16
CA LEU A 219 -30.84 -5.47 -11.14
C LEU A 219 -31.42 -5.52 -12.57
N LEU A 220 -32.31 -6.46 -12.85
CA LEU A 220 -32.95 -6.63 -14.16
C LEU A 220 -33.97 -5.54 -14.49
N ALA A 221 -34.72 -5.03 -13.50
CA ALA A 221 -35.69 -3.96 -13.69
C ALA A 221 -35.06 -2.65 -14.20
N VAL A 222 -33.79 -2.41 -13.85
CA VAL A 222 -33.05 -1.20 -14.24
C VAL A 222 -32.30 -1.37 -15.55
N GLY A 223 -31.89 -2.59 -15.90
CA GLY A 223 -31.23 -2.92 -17.17
C GLY A 223 -32.09 -2.72 -18.43
N GLN A 224 -33.29 -2.17 -18.30
CA GLN A 224 -34.16 -1.78 -19.41
C GLN A 224 -33.88 -0.35 -19.92
N SER A 225 -33.02 0.44 -19.24
CA SER A 225 -32.77 1.85 -19.57
C SER A 225 -31.30 2.08 -20.00
N ARG A 226 -31.08 2.61 -21.21
CA ARG A 226 -29.74 2.89 -21.79
C ARG A 226 -28.90 3.87 -20.97
N GLU A 227 -29.55 4.71 -20.16
CA GLU A 227 -28.91 5.66 -19.25
C GLU A 227 -28.24 4.95 -18.05
N SER A 228 -28.83 3.87 -17.53
CA SER A 228 -28.26 3.15 -16.39
C SER A 228 -26.98 2.38 -16.74
N GLU A 229 -26.84 1.91 -17.99
CA GLU A 229 -25.62 1.26 -18.46
C GLU A 229 -24.45 2.24 -18.55
N LEU A 230 -24.72 3.49 -18.97
CA LEU A 230 -23.72 4.55 -19.05
C LEU A 230 -23.29 5.03 -17.66
N GLU A 231 -24.25 5.22 -16.74
CA GLU A 231 -23.97 5.54 -15.33
C GLU A 231 -23.12 4.46 -14.67
N THR A 232 -23.47 3.18 -14.88
CA THR A 232 -22.68 2.02 -14.42
C THR A 232 -21.24 2.08 -14.90
N GLN A 233 -21.02 2.39 -16.19
CA GLN A 233 -19.68 2.47 -16.77
C GLN A 233 -18.89 3.68 -16.24
N LEU A 234 -19.56 4.81 -16.02
CA LEU A 234 -18.95 6.02 -15.47
C LEU A 234 -18.47 5.77 -14.04
N ASP A 235 -19.33 5.18 -13.20
CA ASP A 235 -19.02 4.87 -11.80
C ASP A 235 -17.89 3.85 -11.68
N ILE A 236 -17.86 2.82 -12.54
CA ILE A 236 -16.74 1.86 -12.62
C ILE A 236 -15.44 2.58 -13.00
N ALA A 237 -15.51 3.50 -13.96
CA ALA A 237 -14.34 4.28 -14.37
C ALA A 237 -13.83 5.20 -13.24
N GLU A 238 -14.74 5.83 -12.49
CA GLU A 238 -14.38 6.64 -11.32
C GLU A 238 -13.77 5.81 -10.19
N GLY A 239 -14.36 4.64 -9.88
CA GLY A 239 -13.82 3.69 -8.91
C GLY A 239 -12.41 3.22 -9.29
N ASN A 240 -12.21 2.83 -10.54
CA ASN A 240 -10.88 2.45 -11.06
C ASN A 240 -9.88 3.61 -10.99
N THR A 241 -10.32 4.83 -11.26
CA THR A 241 -9.48 6.03 -11.18
C THR A 241 -9.03 6.29 -9.74
N ASN A 242 -9.92 6.10 -8.76
CA ASN A 242 -9.58 6.25 -7.34
C ASN A 242 -8.61 5.18 -6.85
N ILE A 243 -8.76 3.93 -7.30
CA ILE A 243 -7.80 2.85 -7.02
C ILE A 243 -6.43 3.19 -7.63
N LEU A 244 -6.39 3.62 -8.88
CA LEU A 244 -5.16 4.06 -9.56
C LEU A 244 -4.45 5.20 -8.80
N LYS A 245 -5.20 6.20 -8.31
CA LYS A 245 -4.66 7.28 -7.48
C LYS A 245 -4.02 6.75 -6.19
N ARG A 246 -4.67 5.82 -5.49
CA ARG A 246 -4.12 5.22 -4.26
C ARG A 246 -2.86 4.40 -4.53
N LEU A 247 -2.87 3.59 -5.59
CA LEU A 247 -1.70 2.82 -6.00
C LEU A 247 -0.53 3.75 -6.35
N TYR A 248 -0.80 4.85 -7.05
CA TYR A 248 0.19 5.87 -7.34
C TYR A 248 0.76 6.51 -6.06
N CYS A 249 -0.09 6.89 -5.09
CA CYS A 249 0.37 7.43 -3.81
C CYS A 249 1.25 6.43 -3.05
N SER A 250 0.83 5.17 -2.95
CA SER A 250 1.60 4.11 -2.29
C SER A 250 2.95 3.88 -2.96
N LEU A 251 2.98 3.82 -4.30
CA LEU A 251 4.21 3.67 -5.07
C LEU A 251 5.15 4.86 -4.87
N LYS A 252 4.59 6.08 -4.84
CA LYS A 252 5.34 7.32 -4.59
C LYS A 252 5.98 7.32 -3.20
N GLU A 253 5.27 6.87 -2.18
CA GLU A 253 5.81 6.72 -0.82
C GLU A 253 6.95 5.69 -0.76
N GLN A 254 6.78 4.53 -1.40
CA GLN A 254 7.83 3.51 -1.48
C GLN A 254 9.07 4.04 -2.21
N TYR A 255 8.87 4.78 -3.30
CA TYR A 255 9.96 5.43 -4.03
C TYR A 255 10.74 6.38 -3.13
N TYR A 256 10.07 7.26 -2.38
CA TYR A 256 10.76 8.17 -1.46
C TYR A 256 11.48 7.45 -0.32
N LYS A 257 10.88 6.39 0.24
CA LYS A 257 11.55 5.54 1.24
C LYS A 257 12.84 4.95 0.70
N LEU A 258 12.78 4.33 -0.49
CA LEU A 258 13.95 3.73 -1.13
C LEU A 258 15.00 4.79 -1.48
N GLN A 259 14.57 5.94 -1.98
CA GLN A 259 15.46 7.06 -2.27
C GLN A 259 16.17 7.57 -1.01
N ASN A 260 15.49 7.65 0.12
CA ASN A 260 16.10 8.04 1.40
C ASN A 260 17.09 6.99 1.91
N GLN A 261 16.71 5.70 1.89
CA GLN A 261 17.63 4.62 2.24
C GLN A 261 18.92 4.65 1.39
N TYR A 262 18.79 4.91 0.08
CA TYR A 262 19.93 5.03 -0.80
C TYR A 262 20.83 6.23 -0.47
N LYS A 263 20.22 7.36 -0.07
CA LYS A 263 20.97 8.54 0.41
C LYS A 263 21.76 8.22 1.68
N ASP A 264 21.15 7.52 2.63
CA ASP A 264 21.78 7.15 3.90
C ASP A 264 22.95 6.18 3.67
N LEU A 265 22.76 5.20 2.77
CA LEU A 265 23.81 4.29 2.32
C LEU A 265 24.99 5.02 1.68
N GLY A 266 24.73 6.06 0.89
CA GLY A 266 25.79 6.90 0.29
C GLY A 266 26.65 7.61 1.34
N ILE A 267 26.02 8.19 2.37
CA ILE A 267 26.75 8.83 3.49
C ILE A 267 27.56 7.79 4.27
N LEU A 268 26.96 6.63 4.57
CA LEU A 268 27.65 5.56 5.28
C LEU A 268 28.86 5.04 4.51
N HIS A 269 28.72 4.89 3.18
CA HIS A 269 29.79 4.40 2.32
C HIS A 269 31.00 5.34 2.29
N TYR A 270 30.77 6.66 2.30
CA TYR A 270 31.85 7.67 2.30
C TYR A 270 32.15 8.27 3.67
N LYS A 271 31.68 7.66 4.76
CA LYS A 271 31.77 8.23 6.11
C LYS A 271 33.19 8.64 6.50
N GLU A 272 34.17 7.75 6.31
CA GLU A 272 35.57 8.02 6.66
C GLU A 272 36.16 9.17 5.83
N GLU A 273 35.87 9.23 4.53
CA GLU A 273 36.33 10.30 3.65
C GLU A 273 35.67 11.65 4.00
N LEU A 274 34.38 11.62 4.36
CA LEU A 274 33.61 12.79 4.79
C LEU A 274 34.11 13.32 6.15
N GLU A 275 34.41 12.45 7.11
CA GLU A 275 35.01 12.84 8.39
C GLU A 275 36.39 13.45 8.19
N ALA A 276 37.25 12.82 7.37
CA ALA A 276 38.55 13.38 7.04
C ALA A 276 38.45 14.76 6.39
N PHE A 277 37.53 14.91 5.43
CA PHE A 277 37.25 16.20 4.79
C PHE A 277 36.73 17.23 5.79
N ARG A 278 35.79 16.85 6.67
CA ARG A 278 35.21 17.74 7.69
C ARG A 278 36.28 18.26 8.64
N VAL A 279 37.16 17.39 9.14
CA VAL A 279 38.26 17.76 10.04
C VAL A 279 39.25 18.69 9.34
N GLU A 280 39.67 18.35 8.11
CA GLU A 280 40.60 19.17 7.34
C GLU A 280 40.00 20.56 7.04
N TYR A 281 38.74 20.60 6.60
CA TYR A 281 38.03 21.84 6.28
C TYR A 281 37.86 22.74 7.51
N ARG A 282 37.43 22.18 8.65
CA ARG A 282 37.28 22.94 9.90
C ARG A 282 38.61 23.50 10.38
N THR A 283 39.69 22.73 10.30
CA THR A 283 41.03 23.18 10.70
C THR A 283 41.51 24.32 9.81
N ARG A 284 41.37 24.19 8.49
CA ARG A 284 41.72 25.27 7.55
C ARG A 284 40.87 26.52 7.75
N LYS A 285 39.56 26.35 7.97
CA LYS A 285 38.63 27.44 8.24
C LYS A 285 39.01 28.19 9.52
N HIS A 286 39.30 27.47 10.60
CA HIS A 286 39.72 28.07 11.86
C HIS A 286 41.04 28.86 11.71
N ASN A 287 42.05 28.28 11.05
CA ASN A 287 43.32 28.95 10.81
C ASN A 287 43.15 30.20 9.94
N ALA A 288 42.30 30.14 8.92
CA ALA A 288 41.96 31.27 8.07
C ALA A 288 41.24 32.38 8.85
N GLU A 289 40.31 32.03 9.75
CA GLU A 289 39.62 32.99 10.62
C GLU A 289 40.62 33.72 11.53
N LEU A 290 41.53 33.00 12.18
CA LEU A 290 42.61 33.59 12.99
C LEU A 290 43.52 34.52 12.17
N GLU A 291 43.90 34.11 10.95
CA GLU A 291 44.72 34.95 10.08
C GLU A 291 43.95 36.20 9.64
N ILE A 292 42.67 36.07 9.27
CA ILE A 292 41.81 37.21 8.90
C ILE A 292 41.65 38.17 10.08
N GLU A 293 41.44 37.69 11.30
CA GLU A 293 41.39 38.52 12.51
C GLU A 293 42.68 39.30 12.72
N SER A 294 43.84 38.65 12.56
CA SER A 294 45.14 39.31 12.65
C SER A 294 45.32 40.42 11.59
N LEU A 295 44.87 40.17 10.35
CA LEU A 295 44.91 41.15 9.26
C LEU A 295 43.97 42.33 9.52
N VAL A 296 42.80 42.08 10.11
CA VAL A 296 41.85 43.12 10.51
C VAL A 296 42.41 43.97 11.65
N ALA A 297 43.05 43.36 12.64
CA ALA A 297 43.73 44.06 13.72
C ALA A 297 44.86 44.96 13.19
N ALA A 298 45.75 44.43 12.35
CA ALA A 298 46.82 45.19 11.70
C ALA A 298 46.28 46.38 10.87
N ARG A 299 45.19 46.16 10.12
CA ARG A 299 44.51 47.25 9.39
C ARG A 299 43.96 48.32 10.34
N GLY A 300 43.48 47.93 11.51
CA GLY A 300 43.03 48.83 12.57
C GLY A 300 44.15 49.70 13.12
N GLU A 301 45.33 49.12 13.34
CA GLU A 301 46.53 49.83 13.79
C GLU A 301 46.98 50.89 12.78
N PHE A 302 47.13 50.52 11.49
CA PHE A 302 47.46 51.48 10.44
C PHE A 302 46.42 52.60 10.33
N LYS A 303 45.14 52.30 10.54
CA LYS A 303 44.08 53.31 10.56
C LYS A 303 44.22 54.26 11.76
N SER A 304 44.67 53.76 12.92
CA SER A 304 44.95 54.58 14.10
C SER A 304 46.16 55.50 13.87
N GLN A 305 47.26 54.95 13.32
CA GLN A 305 48.46 55.73 12.99
C GLN A 305 48.16 56.87 11.99
N MET A 306 47.30 56.61 11.00
CA MET A 306 46.86 57.63 10.05
C MET A 306 46.04 58.74 10.75
N LYS A 307 45.14 58.39 11.67
CA LYS A 307 44.35 59.36 12.45
C LYS A 307 45.23 60.21 13.39
N GLN A 308 46.30 59.62 13.92
CA GLN A 308 47.27 60.30 14.77
C GLN A 308 48.26 61.16 13.97
N GLY A 309 48.22 61.13 12.63
CA GLY A 309 49.11 61.88 11.76
C GLY A 309 50.53 61.29 11.64
N ILE A 310 50.75 60.06 12.13
CA ILE A 310 52.06 59.39 12.10
C ILE A 310 52.42 58.96 10.66
N ILE A 311 51.41 58.54 9.89
CA ILE A 311 51.55 58.14 8.48
C ILE A 311 50.62 58.96 7.59
N ASN A 312 51.06 59.24 6.37
CA ASN A 312 50.23 59.94 5.38
C ASN A 312 49.25 58.97 4.68
N ASN A 313 48.27 59.51 3.95
CA ASN A 313 47.26 58.68 3.28
C ASN A 313 47.87 57.75 2.20
N VAL A 314 48.95 58.17 1.53
CA VAL A 314 49.60 57.35 0.48
C VAL A 314 50.30 56.13 1.10
N GLU A 315 51.01 56.34 2.21
CA GLU A 315 51.64 55.29 3.03
C GLU A 315 50.60 54.34 3.61
N TYR A 316 49.46 54.88 4.09
CA TYR A 316 48.34 54.06 4.54
C TYR A 316 47.82 53.15 3.42
N GLN A 317 47.54 53.69 2.24
CA GLN A 317 47.07 52.90 1.09
C GLN A 317 48.08 51.84 0.67
N HIS A 318 49.37 52.18 0.69
CA HIS A 318 50.44 51.22 0.39
C HIS A 318 50.50 50.08 1.41
N ALA A 319 50.26 50.35 2.70
CA ALA A 319 50.24 49.35 3.77
C ALA A 319 48.99 48.45 3.76
N ILE A 320 47.80 48.97 3.44
CA ILE A 320 46.56 48.17 3.48
C ILE A 320 46.31 47.32 2.23
N THR A 321 46.89 47.71 1.10
CA THR A 321 46.76 46.98 -0.17
C THR A 321 47.21 45.52 -0.06
N PRO A 322 48.42 45.19 0.46
CA PRO A 322 48.85 43.80 0.62
C PRO A 322 47.97 43.04 1.61
N LEU A 323 47.53 43.66 2.71
CA LEU A 323 46.63 43.04 3.68
C LEU A 323 45.28 42.64 3.04
N THR A 324 44.72 43.53 2.23
CA THR A 324 43.45 43.30 1.54
C THR A 324 43.58 42.19 0.49
N ARG A 325 44.71 42.15 -0.24
CA ARG A 325 45.01 41.07 -1.19
C ARG A 325 45.16 39.74 -0.46
N ARG A 326 45.87 39.71 0.67
CA ARG A 326 46.06 38.50 1.47
C ARG A 326 44.73 37.97 2.00
N ARG A 327 43.85 38.83 2.51
CA ARG A 327 42.50 38.44 2.96
C ARG A 327 41.71 37.75 1.85
N LYS A 328 41.68 38.36 0.66
CA LYS A 328 40.99 37.78 -0.51
C LYS A 328 41.60 36.45 -0.96
N ALA A 329 42.93 36.31 -0.87
CA ALA A 329 43.60 35.05 -1.20
C ALA A 329 43.17 33.93 -0.24
N ILE A 330 43.13 34.19 1.07
CA ILE A 330 42.68 33.21 2.08
C ILE A 330 41.22 32.80 1.83
N GLU A 331 40.33 33.76 1.59
CA GLU A 331 38.92 33.50 1.26
C GLU A 331 38.80 32.62 0.00
N HIS A 332 39.56 32.94 -1.04
CA HIS A 332 39.59 32.20 -2.30
C HIS A 332 40.13 30.78 -2.14
N ASP A 333 41.21 30.60 -1.38
CA ASP A 333 41.83 29.29 -1.15
C ASP A 333 40.88 28.34 -0.41
N LEU A 334 40.13 28.85 0.57
CA LEU A 334 39.10 28.09 1.27
C LEU A 334 37.96 27.63 0.35
N ILE A 335 37.45 28.54 -0.49
CA ILE A 335 36.37 28.24 -1.45
C ILE A 335 36.85 27.19 -2.46
N THR A 336 38.07 27.36 -2.98
CA THR A 336 38.64 26.46 -3.98
C THR A 336 38.85 25.07 -3.40
N PHE A 337 39.46 24.97 -2.22
CA PHE A 337 39.66 23.71 -1.52
C PHE A 337 38.34 22.95 -1.29
N ARG A 338 37.31 23.68 -0.84
CA ARG A 338 35.98 23.09 -0.62
C ARG A 338 35.40 22.54 -1.92
N ALA A 339 35.40 23.35 -2.98
CA ALA A 339 34.84 22.95 -4.28
C ALA A 339 35.58 21.73 -4.88
N GLU A 340 36.91 21.70 -4.80
CA GLU A 340 37.71 20.58 -5.30
C GLU A 340 37.38 19.26 -4.61
N LYS A 341 37.25 19.28 -3.27
CA LYS A 341 36.90 18.10 -2.48
C LYS A 341 35.47 17.63 -2.72
N GLU A 342 34.52 18.57 -2.79
CA GLU A 342 33.11 18.26 -3.11
C GLU A 342 32.97 17.63 -4.50
N VAL A 343 33.61 18.19 -5.52
CA VAL A 343 33.61 17.65 -6.89
C VAL A 343 34.23 16.24 -6.92
N ALA A 344 35.32 16.02 -6.19
CA ALA A 344 35.98 14.71 -6.13
C ALA A 344 35.07 13.64 -5.53
N LEU A 345 34.35 13.95 -4.44
CA LEU A 345 33.40 13.05 -3.80
C LEU A 345 32.19 12.77 -4.68
N VAL A 346 31.58 13.81 -5.27
CA VAL A 346 30.42 13.64 -6.17
C VAL A 346 30.78 12.83 -7.42
N LYS A 347 32.00 12.98 -7.95
CA LYS A 347 32.48 12.20 -9.10
C LYS A 347 32.59 10.70 -8.82
N LYS A 348 32.78 10.29 -7.55
CA LYS A 348 32.78 8.87 -7.17
C LYS A 348 31.38 8.23 -7.19
N GLY A 349 30.32 9.05 -7.27
CA GLY A 349 28.93 8.61 -7.33
C GLY A 349 28.30 8.45 -5.95
N HIS A 350 26.99 8.15 -5.92
CA HIS A 350 26.24 7.81 -4.70
C HIS A 350 26.11 8.90 -3.61
N ILE A 351 26.75 10.06 -3.77
CA ILE A 351 26.63 11.21 -2.88
C ILE A 351 26.41 12.50 -3.68
N THR A 352 25.61 13.41 -3.12
CA THR A 352 25.26 14.70 -3.72
C THR A 352 25.84 15.87 -2.94
N TYR A 353 26.00 17.03 -3.59
CA TYR A 353 26.48 18.26 -2.93
C TYR A 353 25.67 18.62 -1.68
N SER A 354 24.34 18.48 -1.73
CA SER A 354 23.46 18.76 -0.58
C SER A 354 23.74 17.84 0.62
N GLN A 355 24.07 16.57 0.38
CA GLN A 355 24.40 15.64 1.46
C GLN A 355 25.75 15.98 2.10
N ILE A 356 26.73 16.37 1.28
CA ILE A 356 28.05 16.80 1.78
C ILE A 356 27.89 18.06 2.63
N ASP A 357 27.15 19.06 2.15
CA ASP A 357 26.93 20.32 2.88
C ASP A 357 26.20 20.08 4.21
N ASN A 358 25.13 19.28 4.21
CA ASN A 358 24.44 18.90 5.44
C ASN A 358 25.40 18.20 6.43
N TYR A 359 26.25 17.30 5.96
CA TYR A 359 27.19 16.58 6.82
C TYR A 359 28.29 17.46 7.41
N LEU A 360 28.80 18.43 6.63
CA LEU A 360 29.80 19.40 7.10
C LEU A 360 29.23 20.36 8.15
N ASN A 361 27.94 20.70 8.02
CA ASN A 361 27.23 21.65 8.89
C ASN A 361 26.50 20.99 10.06
N GLN A 362 26.48 19.66 10.15
CA GLN A 362 25.99 18.97 11.34
C GLN A 362 26.90 19.34 12.53
N ASP A 363 26.32 19.96 13.56
CA ASP A 363 27.01 20.11 14.84
C ASP A 363 27.33 18.72 15.40
N ASP A 364 28.45 18.59 16.10
CA ASP A 364 28.74 17.37 16.85
C ASP A 364 27.68 17.25 17.95
N GLU A 365 26.59 16.51 17.69
CA GLU A 365 25.74 16.00 18.76
C GLU A 365 26.65 15.19 19.69
N LYS A 366 26.89 15.77 20.86
CA LYS A 366 27.66 15.18 21.95
C LYS A 366 26.95 13.99 22.56
#